data_AF-A0AAW0YMB2-F1
#
_entry.id   AF-A0AAW0YMB2-F1
#
_cell.length_a   1.000
_cell.length_b   1.000
_cell.length_c   1.000
_cell.angle_alpha   90.00
_cell.angle_beta   90.00
_cell.angle_gamma   90.00
#
_symmetry.space_group_name_H-M   'P 1'
#
loop_
_entity.id
_entity.type
_entity.pdbx_description
1 polymer ?
#
loop_
_entity_poly.entity_id
_entity_poly.type
_entity_poly.pdbx_seq_one_letter_code
_entity_poly.pdbx_strand_id
1 'polypeptide(L)'
;GSCIEGFADDYAWIIRGFINLYEATLDTEWLKLAEKLQDKQNDLFWDSEGNGYYMTQSGDESILLRIKEDQDGAEPSANSVSVGNLIRLNNLLGRSDYHTQAEAIFCLFSERLNKIPIALPEMATALLIHQKPPVQIILAGKNGNDSLKMMMQVIHTEAVPNRVILLADDDQESFMYTRHSSLSRYRPKTSDETLAYVCRDFKCMLPVNCPEHLRDILKNPKEACGLKKQGK
;
A
#
# COMPACT_ATOMS: atom_id res chain seq x y z
N GLY A 1 -35.29 9.03 2.73
CA GLY A 1 -34.27 10.03 3.07
C GLY A 1 -33.50 10.36 1.81
N SER A 2 -33.12 11.61 1.58
CA SER A 2 -32.23 11.94 0.46
C SER A 2 -30.89 11.25 0.69
N CYS A 3 -30.45 10.43 -0.26
CA CYS A 3 -29.09 9.92 -0.29
C CYS A 3 -28.18 11.10 -0.64
N ILE A 4 -27.36 11.54 0.30
CA ILE A 4 -26.28 12.48 0.03
C ILE A 4 -25.19 11.68 -0.67
N GLU A 5 -24.77 12.11 -1.85
CA GLU A 5 -23.67 11.49 -2.57
C GLU A 5 -22.35 11.75 -1.82
N GLY A 6 -21.47 10.74 -1.74
CA GLY A 6 -20.19 10.87 -1.06
C GLY A 6 -19.20 11.73 -1.86
N PHE A 7 -18.28 12.36 -1.16
CA PHE A 7 -17.22 13.20 -1.74
C PHE A 7 -15.93 12.39 -1.95
N ALA A 8 -14.95 12.95 -2.67
CA ALA A 8 -13.74 12.22 -3.00
C ALA A 8 -12.90 11.82 -1.77
N ASP A 9 -12.96 12.59 -0.70
CA ASP A 9 -12.33 12.33 0.61
C ASP A 9 -12.96 11.13 1.33
N ASP A 10 -14.29 10.99 1.30
CA ASP A 10 -14.99 9.80 1.84
C ASP A 10 -14.40 8.52 1.23
N TYR A 11 -14.23 8.52 -0.10
CA TYR A 11 -13.63 7.40 -0.82
C TYR A 11 -12.16 7.22 -0.45
N ALA A 12 -11.37 8.30 -0.46
CA ALA A 12 -9.92 8.24 -0.20
C ALA A 12 -9.63 7.65 1.19
N TRP A 13 -10.36 8.07 2.23
CA TRP A 13 -10.18 7.60 3.60
C TRP A 13 -10.67 6.17 3.81
N ILE A 14 -11.79 5.78 3.21
CA ILE A 14 -12.28 4.40 3.30
C ILE A 14 -11.33 3.44 2.59
N ILE A 15 -10.82 3.81 1.41
CA ILE A 15 -9.79 3.03 0.69
C ILE A 15 -8.56 2.85 1.59
N ARG A 16 -8.06 3.94 2.20
CA ARG A 16 -6.91 3.89 3.12
C ARG A 16 -7.16 2.90 4.26
N GLY A 17 -8.36 2.97 4.86
CA GLY A 17 -8.81 2.08 5.92
C GLY A 17 -8.83 0.61 5.48
N PHE A 18 -9.36 0.29 4.29
CA PHE A 18 -9.35 -1.07 3.76
C PHE A 18 -7.94 -1.59 3.50
N ILE A 19 -7.03 -0.78 2.96
CA ILE A 19 -5.63 -1.19 2.81
C ILE A 19 -5.00 -1.46 4.19
N ASN A 20 -5.31 -0.64 5.20
CA ASN A 20 -4.83 -0.86 6.57
C ASN A 20 -5.43 -2.13 7.22
N LEU A 21 -6.71 -2.42 6.99
CA LEU A 21 -7.33 -3.67 7.44
C LEU A 21 -6.70 -4.89 6.78
N TYR A 22 -6.42 -4.82 5.48
CA TYR A 22 -5.66 -5.87 4.79
C TYR A 22 -4.28 -6.06 5.44
N GLU A 23 -3.49 -5.00 5.62
CA GLU A 23 -2.17 -5.13 6.22
C GLU A 23 -2.20 -5.63 7.67
N ALA A 24 -3.28 -5.40 8.41
CA ALA A 24 -3.44 -5.87 9.79
C ALA A 24 -3.90 -7.33 9.90
N THR A 25 -4.61 -7.85 8.89
CA THR A 25 -5.32 -9.14 8.97
C THR A 25 -4.89 -10.16 7.90
N LEU A 26 -4.26 -9.67 6.83
CA LEU A 26 -4.03 -10.38 5.57
C LEU A 26 -5.29 -10.97 4.93
N ASP A 27 -6.48 -10.49 5.32
CA ASP A 27 -7.73 -10.87 4.66
C ASP A 27 -7.88 -10.10 3.35
N THR A 28 -7.80 -10.85 2.24
CA THR A 28 -7.84 -10.30 0.89
C THR A 28 -9.17 -9.65 0.52
N GLU A 29 -10.27 -9.91 1.25
CA GLU A 29 -11.54 -9.25 1.01
C GLU A 29 -11.44 -7.72 1.19
N TRP A 30 -10.67 -7.27 2.18
CA TRP A 30 -10.41 -5.84 2.36
C TRP A 30 -9.67 -5.24 1.18
N LEU A 31 -8.68 -5.97 0.63
CA LEU A 31 -7.91 -5.50 -0.51
C LEU A 31 -8.75 -5.46 -1.80
N LYS A 32 -9.65 -6.43 -2.00
CA LYS A 32 -10.63 -6.42 -3.09
C LYS A 32 -11.58 -5.22 -2.99
N LEU A 33 -12.06 -4.92 -1.79
CA LEU A 33 -12.89 -3.75 -1.53
C LEU A 33 -12.13 -2.45 -1.80
N ALA A 34 -10.86 -2.35 -1.37
CA ALA A 34 -9.99 -1.21 -1.64
C ALA A 34 -9.79 -0.99 -3.14
N GLU A 35 -9.49 -2.04 -3.90
CA GLU A 35 -9.34 -1.97 -5.36
C GLU A 35 -10.63 -1.49 -6.03
N LYS A 36 -11.76 -2.14 -5.72
CA LYS A 36 -13.06 -1.79 -6.28
C LYS A 36 -13.45 -0.34 -5.97
N LEU A 37 -13.19 0.11 -4.75
CA LEU A 37 -13.52 1.47 -4.33
C LEU A 37 -12.57 2.50 -4.95
N GLN A 38 -11.30 2.16 -5.16
CA GLN A 38 -10.34 3.00 -5.89
C GLN A 38 -10.73 3.15 -7.37
N ASP A 39 -11.10 2.06 -8.03
CA ASP A 39 -11.62 2.11 -9.41
C ASP A 39 -12.89 2.99 -9.46
N LYS A 40 -13.79 2.87 -8.47
CA LYS A 40 -14.97 3.73 -8.39
C LYS A 40 -14.63 5.19 -8.11
N GLN A 41 -13.65 5.48 -7.27
CA GLN A 41 -13.16 6.85 -7.03
C GLN A 41 -12.61 7.45 -8.32
N ASN A 42 -11.87 6.66 -9.11
CA ASN A 42 -11.38 7.07 -10.42
C ASN A 42 -12.55 7.43 -11.35
N ASP A 43 -13.54 6.56 -11.48
CA ASP A 43 -14.69 6.79 -12.35
C ASP A 43 -15.47 8.07 -12.01
N LEU A 44 -15.63 8.38 -10.73
CA LEU A 44 -16.48 9.47 -10.27
C LEU A 44 -15.78 10.83 -10.20
N PHE A 45 -14.49 10.83 -9.82
CA PHE A 45 -13.80 12.04 -9.38
C PHE A 45 -12.55 12.38 -10.19
N TRP A 46 -11.97 11.44 -10.93
CA TRP A 46 -10.75 11.68 -11.70
C TRP A 46 -10.98 12.68 -12.85
N ASP A 47 -10.07 13.63 -12.99
CA ASP A 47 -9.99 14.52 -14.14
C ASP A 47 -9.03 13.97 -15.17
N SER A 48 -9.54 13.46 -16.29
CA SER A 48 -8.71 12.95 -17.38
C SER A 48 -7.96 14.03 -18.16
N GLU A 49 -8.38 15.30 -18.09
CA GLU A 49 -7.73 16.40 -18.82
C GLU A 49 -6.68 17.10 -17.95
N GLY A 50 -7.04 17.42 -16.70
CA GLY A 50 -6.19 18.15 -15.76
C GLY A 50 -5.52 17.30 -14.68
N ASN A 51 -5.71 15.98 -14.67
CA ASN A 51 -5.24 15.03 -13.65
C ASN A 51 -5.80 15.28 -12.23
N GLY A 52 -5.66 14.29 -11.35
CA GLY A 52 -6.10 14.39 -9.96
C GLY A 52 -7.61 14.30 -9.79
N TYR A 53 -8.04 14.33 -8.54
CA TYR A 53 -9.43 14.13 -8.14
C TYR A 53 -10.10 15.46 -7.81
N TYR A 54 -11.26 15.71 -8.40
CA TYR A 54 -12.19 16.73 -7.92
C TYR A 54 -12.85 16.27 -6.62
N MET A 55 -13.21 17.21 -5.75
CA MET A 55 -13.93 16.89 -4.50
C MET A 55 -15.30 16.28 -4.73
N THR A 56 -15.97 16.66 -5.82
CA THR A 56 -17.36 16.30 -6.10
C THR A 56 -17.49 15.51 -7.40
N GLN A 57 -18.56 14.72 -7.51
CA GLN A 57 -18.82 13.88 -8.67
C GLN A 57 -19.02 14.71 -9.95
N SER A 58 -18.70 14.15 -11.11
CA SER A 58 -19.08 14.73 -12.39
C SER A 58 -20.61 14.75 -12.54
N GLY A 59 -21.17 15.89 -12.99
CA GLY A 59 -22.60 15.99 -13.33
C GLY A 59 -23.53 16.32 -12.17
N ASP A 60 -23.01 16.68 -11.00
CA ASP A 60 -23.81 17.30 -9.94
C ASP A 60 -24.25 18.70 -10.37
N GLU A 61 -25.51 18.82 -10.80
CA GLU A 61 -26.11 20.07 -11.29
C GLU A 61 -26.16 21.18 -10.23
N SER A 62 -26.03 20.83 -8.94
CA SER A 62 -26.03 21.80 -7.85
C SER A 62 -24.68 22.51 -7.67
N ILE A 63 -23.61 22.01 -8.30
CA ILE A 63 -22.25 22.52 -8.12
C ILE A 63 -21.75 23.19 -9.40
N LEU A 64 -21.67 24.51 -9.36
CA LEU A 64 -21.25 25.34 -10.49
C LEU A 64 -19.77 25.18 -10.86
N LEU A 65 -18.91 24.91 -9.87
CA LEU A 65 -17.46 24.76 -10.07
C LEU A 65 -16.94 23.62 -9.21
N ARG A 66 -16.34 22.62 -9.85
CA ARG A 66 -15.65 21.52 -9.17
C ARG A 66 -14.23 21.97 -8.86
N ILE A 67 -13.81 21.77 -7.61
CA ILE A 67 -12.47 22.15 -7.15
C ILE A 67 -11.64 20.90 -6.83
N LYS A 68 -10.32 21.02 -7.01
CA LYS A 68 -9.34 20.09 -6.46
C LYS A 68 -8.67 20.83 -5.32
N GLU A 69 -8.76 20.29 -4.11
CA GLU A 69 -8.09 20.88 -2.97
C GLU A 69 -6.58 20.87 -3.19
N ASP A 70 -5.94 22.02 -3.02
CA ASP A 70 -4.52 22.23 -3.31
C ASP A 70 -3.68 22.48 -2.04
N GLN A 71 -4.27 22.19 -0.87
CA GLN A 71 -3.65 22.22 0.44
C GLN A 71 -4.26 21.15 1.34
N ASP A 72 -3.44 20.53 2.18
CA ASP A 72 -3.90 19.73 3.32
C ASP A 72 -4.27 20.69 4.46
N GLY A 73 -5.50 20.57 4.95
CA GLY A 73 -6.04 21.38 6.03
C GLY A 73 -5.85 20.72 7.40
N ALA A 74 -6.90 20.79 8.23
CA ALA A 74 -6.95 19.99 9.46
C ALA A 74 -6.93 18.48 9.14
N GLU A 75 -7.51 18.12 8.00
CA GLU A 75 -7.45 16.79 7.41
C GLU A 75 -6.69 16.88 6.06
N PRO A 76 -5.88 15.87 5.72
CA PRO A 76 -5.31 15.73 4.39
C PRO A 76 -6.37 15.80 3.29
N SER A 77 -6.03 16.50 2.20
CA SER A 77 -6.90 16.60 1.02
C SER A 77 -7.12 15.23 0.37
N ALA A 78 -8.22 15.09 -0.36
CA ALA A 78 -8.53 13.85 -1.08
C ALA A 78 -7.37 13.40 -2.00
N ASN A 79 -6.73 14.35 -2.71
CA ASN A 79 -5.59 14.05 -3.58
C ASN A 79 -4.36 13.56 -2.81
N SER A 80 -4.05 14.16 -1.66
CA SER A 80 -2.92 13.74 -0.82
C SER A 80 -3.11 12.33 -0.26
N VAL A 81 -4.32 11.97 0.17
CA VAL A 81 -4.62 10.61 0.65
C VAL A 81 -4.62 9.61 -0.52
N SER A 82 -5.29 9.96 -1.62
CA SER A 82 -5.42 9.08 -2.79
C SER A 82 -4.09 8.77 -3.44
N VAL A 83 -3.14 9.71 -3.55
CA VAL A 83 -1.81 9.39 -4.11
C VAL A 83 -1.09 8.34 -3.27
N GLY A 84 -1.21 8.39 -1.93
CA GLY A 84 -0.70 7.37 -1.03
C GLY A 84 -1.40 6.01 -1.23
N ASN A 85 -2.71 6.01 -1.45
CA ASN A 85 -3.47 4.79 -1.73
C ASN A 85 -3.05 4.16 -3.06
N LEU A 86 -2.95 4.95 -4.14
CA LEU A 86 -2.52 4.49 -5.46
C LEU A 86 -1.13 3.84 -5.41
N ILE A 87 -0.18 4.44 -4.69
CA ILE A 87 1.17 3.87 -4.52
C ILE A 87 1.09 2.52 -3.80
N ARG A 88 0.35 2.44 -2.70
CA ARG A 88 0.22 1.19 -1.92
C ARG A 88 -0.51 0.11 -2.70
N LEU A 89 -1.60 0.45 -3.38
CA LEU A 89 -2.37 -0.47 -4.21
C LEU A 89 -1.55 -0.95 -5.42
N ASN A 90 -0.77 -0.09 -6.07
CA ASN A 90 0.17 -0.51 -7.11
C ASN A 90 1.12 -1.59 -6.57
N ASN A 91 1.73 -1.35 -5.41
CA ASN A 91 2.66 -2.30 -4.81
C ASN A 91 1.99 -3.62 -4.38
N LEU A 92 0.74 -3.57 -3.93
CA LEU A 92 -0.04 -4.73 -3.47
C LEU A 92 -0.71 -5.50 -4.60
N LEU A 93 -1.01 -4.88 -5.73
CA LEU A 93 -1.84 -5.46 -6.81
C LEU A 93 -1.12 -5.55 -8.16
N GLY A 94 0.05 -4.92 -8.32
CA GLY A 94 0.75 -4.85 -9.59
C GLY A 94 0.06 -3.95 -10.64
N ARG A 95 -0.77 -3.01 -10.21
CA ARG A 95 -1.55 -2.08 -11.05
C ARG A 95 -0.70 -0.89 -11.50
N SER A 96 0.01 -1.02 -12.62
CA SER A 96 0.89 0.04 -13.15
C SER A 96 0.14 1.30 -13.58
N ASP A 97 -1.15 1.19 -13.87
CA ASP A 97 -2.06 2.31 -14.08
C ASP A 97 -2.16 3.18 -12.82
N TYR A 98 -2.26 2.59 -11.62
CA TYR A 98 -2.24 3.33 -10.36
C TYR A 98 -0.91 4.05 -10.12
N HIS A 99 0.22 3.44 -10.50
CA HIS A 99 1.52 4.11 -10.46
C HIS A 99 1.52 5.36 -11.36
N THR A 100 1.04 5.23 -12.59
CA THR A 100 0.96 6.33 -13.56
C THR A 100 0.03 7.45 -13.06
N GLN A 101 -1.12 7.10 -12.47
CA GLN A 101 -2.03 8.09 -11.87
C GLN A 101 -1.38 8.81 -10.69
N ALA A 102 -0.61 8.11 -9.85
CA ALA A 102 0.10 8.74 -8.75
C ALA A 102 1.14 9.76 -9.24
N GLU A 103 1.91 9.42 -10.28
CA GLU A 103 2.85 10.35 -10.93
C GLU A 103 2.13 11.58 -11.49
N ALA A 104 0.97 11.39 -12.12
CA ALA A 104 0.17 12.49 -12.66
C ALA A 104 -0.31 13.46 -11.57
N ILE A 105 -0.69 12.96 -10.39
CA ILE A 105 -1.03 13.80 -9.22
C ILE A 105 0.20 14.59 -8.76
N PHE A 106 1.36 13.96 -8.62
CA PHE A 106 2.58 14.67 -8.23
C PHE A 106 2.97 15.76 -9.23
N CYS A 107 2.80 15.51 -10.52
CA CYS A 107 3.01 16.52 -11.56
C CYS A 107 2.05 17.70 -11.41
N LEU A 108 0.75 17.44 -11.20
CA LEU A 108 -0.27 18.46 -10.99
C LEU A 108 0.08 19.38 -9.81
N PHE A 109 0.48 18.81 -8.66
CA PHE A 109 0.79 19.58 -7.45
C PHE A 109 2.27 19.98 -7.33
N SER A 110 3.07 19.75 -8.38
CA SER A 110 4.53 19.97 -8.36
C SER A 110 4.92 21.41 -8.02
N GLU A 111 4.19 22.42 -8.52
CA GLU A 111 4.48 23.82 -8.20
C GLU A 111 4.29 24.10 -6.70
N ARG A 112 3.20 23.60 -6.12
CA ARG A 112 2.89 23.76 -4.69
C ARG A 112 3.93 23.03 -3.84
N LEU A 113 4.25 21.78 -4.17
CA LEU A 113 5.27 20.99 -3.46
C LEU A 113 6.65 21.65 -3.49
N ASN A 114 7.03 22.29 -4.60
CA ASN A 114 8.30 22.99 -4.71
C ASN A 114 8.33 24.33 -3.95
N LYS A 115 7.24 25.10 -3.98
CA LYS A 115 7.19 26.44 -3.37
C LYS A 115 6.82 26.42 -1.88
N ILE A 116 5.85 25.58 -1.50
CA ILE A 116 5.24 25.55 -0.16
C ILE A 116 4.93 24.08 0.23
N PRO A 117 5.95 23.22 0.42
CA PRO A 117 5.73 21.80 0.76
C PRO A 117 4.96 21.60 2.07
N ILE A 118 5.06 22.55 3.00
CA ILE A 118 4.32 22.51 4.27
C ILE A 118 2.80 22.65 4.10
N ALA A 119 2.31 23.10 2.94
CA ALA A 119 0.90 23.13 2.62
C ALA A 119 0.35 21.75 2.18
N LEU A 120 1.22 20.77 1.91
CA LEU A 120 0.85 19.43 1.45
C LEU A 120 1.66 18.32 2.16
N PRO A 121 1.69 18.27 3.51
CA PRO A 121 2.49 17.30 4.27
C PRO A 121 2.19 15.83 3.96
N GLU A 122 0.93 15.42 3.72
CA GLU A 122 0.62 14.02 3.41
C GLU A 122 1.12 13.67 2.00
N MET A 123 0.90 14.55 1.03
CA MET A 123 1.42 14.35 -0.34
C MET A 123 2.95 14.39 -0.40
N ALA A 124 3.60 15.28 0.36
CA ALA A 124 5.05 15.33 0.46
C ALA A 124 5.61 14.02 1.04
N THR A 125 4.94 13.45 2.05
CA THR A 125 5.28 12.14 2.60
C THR A 125 5.10 11.03 1.56
N ALA A 126 3.99 11.04 0.82
CA ALA A 126 3.74 10.09 -0.26
C ALA A 126 4.81 10.18 -1.36
N LEU A 127 5.26 11.39 -1.72
CA LEU A 127 6.33 11.60 -2.70
C LEU A 127 7.67 11.02 -2.22
N LEU A 128 8.04 11.25 -0.96
CA LEU A 128 9.27 10.70 -0.37
C LEU A 128 9.26 9.16 -0.35
N ILE A 129 8.09 8.56 -0.12
CA ILE A 129 7.87 7.11 -0.17
C ILE A 129 7.99 6.61 -1.62
N HIS A 130 7.34 7.30 -2.56
CA HIS A 130 7.30 6.93 -3.98
C HIS A 130 8.69 6.89 -4.64
N GLN A 131 9.60 7.78 -4.24
CA GLN A 131 10.96 7.83 -4.77
C GLN A 131 11.82 6.60 -4.44
N LYS A 132 11.37 5.72 -3.54
CA LYS A 132 12.10 4.53 -3.12
C LYS A 132 11.30 3.28 -3.50
N PRO A 133 11.95 2.21 -4.00
CA PRO A 133 11.30 0.92 -4.11
C PRO A 133 10.71 0.48 -2.76
N PRO A 134 9.54 -0.19 -2.76
CA PRO A 134 8.94 -0.65 -1.51
C PRO A 134 9.78 -1.75 -0.86
N VAL A 135 9.71 -1.84 0.47
CA VAL A 135 10.19 -3.00 1.21
C VAL A 135 9.09 -4.05 1.20
N GLN A 136 9.24 -5.09 0.39
CA GLN A 136 8.27 -6.17 0.35
C GLN A 136 8.58 -7.18 1.45
N ILE A 137 7.59 -7.46 2.29
CA ILE A 137 7.68 -8.52 3.30
C ILE A 137 6.70 -9.61 2.88
N ILE A 138 7.23 -10.72 2.39
CA ILE A 138 6.43 -11.86 1.95
C ILE A 138 6.36 -12.86 3.09
N LEU A 139 5.16 -13.17 3.55
CA LEU A 139 4.90 -14.23 4.53
C LEU A 139 4.38 -15.45 3.78
N ALA A 140 5.17 -16.52 3.74
CA ALA A 140 4.77 -17.79 3.16
C ALA A 140 4.33 -18.75 4.28
N GLY A 141 3.05 -19.08 4.30
CA GLY A 141 2.44 -19.89 5.35
C GLY A 141 0.93 -19.68 5.44
N LYS A 142 0.27 -20.57 6.19
CA LYS A 142 -1.19 -20.53 6.37
C LYS A 142 -1.63 -19.33 7.21
N ASN A 143 -2.58 -18.54 6.69
CA ASN A 143 -3.17 -17.44 7.45
C ASN A 143 -3.80 -17.95 8.76
N GLY A 144 -3.55 -17.24 9.86
CA GLY A 144 -4.08 -17.57 11.18
C GLY A 144 -3.30 -18.63 11.96
N ASN A 145 -2.24 -19.24 11.42
CA ASN A 145 -1.34 -20.09 12.21
C ASN A 145 -0.53 -19.23 13.22
N ASP A 146 -0.04 -19.85 14.30
CA ASP A 146 0.59 -19.09 15.38
C ASP A 146 1.96 -18.52 14.98
N SER A 147 2.71 -19.23 14.12
CA SER A 147 3.99 -18.75 13.58
C SER A 147 3.81 -17.45 12.78
N LEU A 148 2.79 -17.36 11.93
CA LEU A 148 2.47 -16.16 11.16
C LEU A 148 2.03 -15.02 12.06
N LYS A 149 1.19 -15.28 13.09
CA LYS A 149 0.79 -14.25 14.06
C LYS A 149 2.01 -13.65 14.76
N MET A 150 2.98 -14.46 15.16
CA MET A 150 4.22 -13.99 15.78
C MET A 150 5.05 -13.12 14.81
N MET A 151 5.16 -13.52 13.54
CA MET A 151 5.84 -12.70 12.52
C MET A 151 5.12 -11.36 12.29
N MET A 152 3.80 -11.38 12.20
CA MET A 152 2.97 -10.17 12.04
C MET A 152 3.16 -9.21 13.21
N GLN A 153 3.21 -9.70 14.45
CA GLN A 153 3.49 -8.87 15.62
C GLN A 153 4.81 -8.10 15.48
N VAL A 154 5.89 -8.78 15.05
CA VAL A 154 7.18 -8.13 14.81
C VAL A 154 7.04 -7.04 13.74
N ILE A 155 6.43 -7.36 12.60
CA ILE A 155 6.24 -6.39 11.49
C ILE A 155 5.47 -5.17 11.98
N HIS A 156 4.42 -5.32 12.79
CA HIS A 156 3.63 -4.21 13.30
C HIS A 156 4.36 -3.35 14.32
N THR A 157 5.29 -3.92 15.09
CA THR A 157 6.07 -3.18 16.10
C THR A 157 7.29 -2.45 15.55
N GLU A 158 7.78 -2.84 14.37
CA GLU A 158 8.98 -2.25 13.77
C GLU A 158 8.62 -1.16 12.75
N ALA A 159 9.29 -0.02 12.81
CA ALA A 159 9.05 1.08 11.88
C ALA A 159 9.80 0.86 10.56
N VAL A 160 9.08 0.43 9.52
CA VAL A 160 9.64 0.21 8.18
C VAL A 160 8.88 1.06 7.17
N PRO A 161 9.39 2.25 6.82
CA PRO A 161 8.76 3.11 5.82
C PRO A 161 8.61 2.42 4.48
N ASN A 162 7.53 2.71 3.76
CA ASN A 162 7.21 2.13 2.45
C ASN A 162 7.22 0.58 2.43
N ARG A 163 6.84 -0.07 3.54
CA ARG A 163 6.66 -1.53 3.53
C ARG A 163 5.34 -1.92 2.88
N VAL A 164 5.33 -3.09 2.27
CA VAL A 164 4.10 -3.82 1.92
C VAL A 164 4.20 -5.26 2.39
N ILE A 165 3.09 -5.83 2.83
CA ILE A 165 3.02 -7.20 3.33
C ILE A 165 2.25 -8.02 2.30
N LEU A 166 2.86 -9.09 1.81
CA LEU A 166 2.24 -10.01 0.85
C LEU A 166 2.13 -11.38 1.50
N LEU A 167 0.94 -11.98 1.43
CA LEU A 167 0.71 -13.33 1.89
C LEU A 167 0.84 -14.30 0.71
N ALA A 168 1.76 -15.26 0.82
CA ALA A 168 1.83 -16.45 -0.02
C ALA A 168 1.26 -17.63 0.77
N ASP A 169 -0.07 -17.75 0.80
CA ASP A 169 -0.76 -18.83 1.51
C ASP A 169 -0.81 -20.12 0.69
N ASP A 170 -1.39 -21.17 1.27
CA ASP A 170 -1.46 -22.49 0.64
C ASP A 170 -2.47 -22.54 -0.52
N ASP A 171 -3.43 -21.60 -0.54
CA ASP A 171 -4.43 -21.49 -1.59
C ASP A 171 -3.87 -20.74 -2.81
N GLN A 172 -3.34 -21.49 -3.77
CA GLN A 172 -2.74 -20.92 -4.99
C GLN A 172 -3.76 -20.27 -5.93
N GLU A 173 -5.06 -20.45 -5.67
CA GLU A 173 -6.15 -19.80 -6.41
C GLU A 173 -6.61 -18.51 -5.72
N SER A 174 -6.01 -18.16 -4.57
CA SER A 174 -6.38 -16.96 -3.82
C SER A 174 -6.15 -15.69 -4.63
N PHE A 175 -6.85 -14.62 -4.24
CA PHE A 175 -6.80 -13.34 -4.93
C PHE A 175 -5.38 -12.81 -5.10
N MET A 176 -4.50 -13.04 -4.11
CA MET A 176 -3.11 -12.59 -4.18
C MET A 176 -2.33 -13.23 -5.33
N TYR A 177 -2.57 -14.51 -5.64
CA TYR A 177 -1.89 -15.19 -6.76
C TYR A 177 -2.38 -14.71 -8.13
N THR A 178 -3.64 -14.27 -8.23
CA THR A 178 -4.15 -13.65 -9.46
C THR A 178 -3.47 -12.31 -9.76
N ARG A 179 -3.00 -11.62 -8.72
CA ARG A 179 -2.25 -10.35 -8.82
C ARG A 179 -0.74 -10.57 -8.92
N HIS A 180 -0.21 -11.58 -8.22
CA HIS A 180 1.22 -11.87 -8.13
C HIS A 180 1.50 -13.36 -8.30
N SER A 181 1.54 -13.84 -9.54
CA SER A 181 1.81 -15.26 -9.85
C SER A 181 3.17 -15.74 -9.31
N SER A 182 4.14 -14.84 -9.14
CA SER A 182 5.44 -15.12 -8.54
C SER A 182 5.37 -15.56 -7.08
N LEU A 183 4.27 -15.30 -6.37
CA LEU A 183 4.09 -15.76 -4.99
C LEU A 183 4.15 -17.29 -4.89
N SER A 184 3.87 -18.01 -5.99
CA SER A 184 3.92 -19.48 -6.06
C SER A 184 5.29 -20.08 -5.71
N ARG A 185 6.35 -19.26 -5.79
CA ARG A 185 7.73 -19.66 -5.48
C ARG A 185 8.04 -19.68 -3.99
N TYR A 186 7.21 -19.06 -3.15
CA TYR A 186 7.44 -18.96 -1.71
C TYR A 186 6.57 -19.98 -0.99
N ARG A 187 7.18 -21.05 -0.48
CA ARG A 187 6.47 -22.13 0.21
C ARG A 187 7.21 -22.52 1.49
N PRO A 188 6.52 -22.66 2.62
CA PRO A 188 7.11 -23.27 3.80
C PRO A 188 7.37 -24.76 3.56
N LYS A 189 8.19 -25.39 4.40
CA LYS A 189 8.44 -26.84 4.29
C LYS A 189 7.31 -27.67 4.90
N THR A 190 6.58 -27.10 5.85
CA THR A 190 5.47 -27.73 6.58
C THR A 190 4.32 -26.73 6.71
N SER A 191 3.09 -27.23 6.96
CA SER A 191 1.90 -26.39 7.10
C SER A 191 1.90 -25.47 8.33
N ASP A 192 2.66 -25.85 9.35
CA ASP A 192 2.72 -25.13 10.64
C ASP A 192 3.86 -24.11 10.69
N GLU A 193 4.75 -24.11 9.69
CA GLU A 193 5.86 -23.18 9.56
C GLU A 193 5.43 -21.95 8.74
N THR A 194 5.93 -20.78 9.14
CA THR A 194 5.86 -19.55 8.34
C THR A 194 7.27 -19.07 8.01
N LEU A 195 7.54 -18.82 6.73
CA LEU A 195 8.77 -18.19 6.27
C LEU A 195 8.53 -16.73 5.92
N ALA A 196 9.34 -15.83 6.48
CA ALA A 196 9.34 -14.42 6.12
C ALA A 196 10.50 -14.12 5.17
N TYR A 197 10.19 -13.51 4.03
CA TYR A 197 11.16 -12.99 3.07
C TYR A 197 11.09 -11.46 3.09
N VAL A 198 12.21 -10.81 3.29
CA VAL A 198 12.31 -9.34 3.19
C VAL A 198 13.04 -9.00 1.91
N CYS A 199 12.35 -8.32 1.00
CA CYS A 199 12.87 -7.94 -0.29
C CYS A 199 13.03 -6.42 -0.38
N ARG A 200 14.20 -5.97 -0.84
CA ARG A 200 14.58 -4.58 -1.04
C ARG A 200 15.28 -4.47 -2.38
N ASP A 201 15.02 -3.40 -3.13
CA ASP A 201 15.67 -3.15 -4.42
C ASP A 201 15.65 -4.38 -5.35
N PHE A 202 14.48 -5.02 -5.45
CA PHE A 202 14.23 -6.21 -6.27
C PHE A 202 15.04 -7.47 -5.87
N LYS A 203 15.62 -7.48 -4.66
CA LYS A 203 16.37 -8.62 -4.11
C LYS A 203 15.81 -9.06 -2.78
N CYS A 204 15.51 -10.34 -2.64
CA CYS A 204 15.09 -10.93 -1.38
C CYS A 204 16.28 -11.48 -0.59
N MET A 205 16.25 -11.29 0.72
CA MET A 205 17.18 -11.92 1.65
C MET A 205 16.82 -13.40 1.84
N LEU A 206 17.71 -14.17 2.50
CA LEU A 206 17.37 -15.54 2.90
C LEU A 206 16.14 -15.53 3.83
N PRO A 207 15.21 -16.49 3.68
CA PRO A 207 14.03 -16.52 4.53
C PRO A 207 14.39 -16.81 5.97
N VAL A 208 13.60 -16.25 6.87
CA VAL A 208 13.67 -16.53 8.31
C VAL A 208 12.35 -17.13 8.80
N ASN A 209 12.44 -18.06 9.75
CA ASN A 209 11.29 -18.70 10.40
C ASN A 209 11.21 -18.37 11.91
N CYS A 210 12.01 -17.42 12.38
CA CYS A 210 12.07 -16.99 13.78
C CYS A 210 11.80 -15.46 13.88
N PRO A 211 10.90 -15.02 14.78
CA PRO A 211 10.54 -13.60 14.95
C PRO A 211 11.73 -12.68 15.28
N GLU A 212 12.67 -13.15 16.08
CA GLU A 212 13.87 -12.39 16.47
C GLU A 212 14.74 -12.07 15.25
N HIS A 213 14.99 -13.05 14.39
CA HIS A 213 15.75 -12.83 13.16
C HIS A 213 15.02 -11.90 12.18
N LEU A 214 13.68 -11.98 12.09
CA LEU A 214 12.91 -11.03 11.30
C LEU A 214 13.09 -9.60 11.84
N ARG A 215 13.02 -9.42 13.16
CA ARG A 215 13.22 -8.12 13.81
C ARG A 215 14.59 -7.52 13.45
N ASP A 216 15.64 -8.32 13.52
CA ASP A 216 17.00 -7.88 13.19
C ASP A 216 17.12 -7.43 11.73
N ILE A 217 16.53 -8.19 10.80
CA ILE A 217 16.49 -7.83 9.37
C ILE A 217 15.75 -6.50 9.13
N LEU A 218 14.62 -6.29 9.83
CA LEU A 218 13.83 -5.07 9.68
C LEU A 218 14.54 -3.84 10.25
N LYS A 219 15.25 -3.98 11.38
CA LYS A 219 16.03 -2.89 12.01
C LYS A 219 17.34 -2.56 11.30
N ASN A 220 18.10 -3.59 10.92
CA ASN A 220 19.47 -3.46 10.43
C ASN A 220 19.61 -3.98 8.99
N PRO A 221 19.01 -3.30 7.99
CA PRO A 221 18.96 -3.80 6.61
C PRO A 221 20.34 -3.95 5.93
N LYS A 222 21.40 -3.32 6.47
CA LYS A 222 22.76 -3.39 5.93
C LYS A 222 23.58 -4.58 6.43
N GLU A 223 23.23 -5.18 7.57
CA GLU A 223 24.05 -6.22 8.22
C GLU A 223 23.60 -7.64 7.85
N ALA A 224 22.33 -7.83 7.50
CA ALA A 224 21.80 -9.16 7.18
C ALA A 224 22.26 -9.73 5.82
N CYS A 225 22.97 -8.95 4.99
CA CYS A 225 23.64 -9.46 3.78
C CYS A 225 24.91 -10.28 4.11
N GLY A 226 25.33 -10.32 5.38
CA GLY A 226 26.61 -10.89 5.83
C GLY A 226 26.56 -12.05 6.81
N LEU A 227 25.38 -12.64 7.13
CA LEU A 227 25.31 -13.80 8.03
C LEU A 227 25.85 -15.05 7.33
N LYS A 228 27.18 -15.18 7.38
CA LYS A 228 27.93 -16.40 7.09
C LYS A 228 27.33 -17.54 7.89
N LYS A 229 27.12 -18.67 7.21
CA LYS A 229 26.87 -19.99 7.81
C LYS A 229 27.80 -20.18 9.01
N GLN A 230 27.26 -20.13 10.22
CA GLN A 230 27.93 -20.79 11.34
C GLN A 230 27.63 -22.27 11.22
N GLY A 231 28.53 -22.96 10.55
CA GLY A 231 28.63 -24.41 10.67
C GLY A 231 29.20 -24.76 12.04
N LYS A 232 28.50 -25.64 12.74
CA LYS A 232 29.08 -26.76 13.46
C LYS A 232 28.18 -27.96 13.24
#